data_AF-A0A2X1KF80-F1
#
_entry.id   AF-A0A2X1KF80-F1
#
_cell.length_a   1.000
_cell.length_b   1.000
_cell.length_c   1.000
_cell.angle_alpha   90.00
_cell.angle_beta   90.00
_cell.angle_gamma   90.00
#
_symmetry.space_group_name_H-M   'P 1'
#
loop_
_entity.id
_entity.type
_entity.pdbx_description
1 polymer ?
#
loop_
_entity_poly.entity_id
_entity_poly.type
_entity_poly.pdbx_seq_one_letter_code
_entity_poly.pdbx_strand_id
1 'polypeptide(L)' 'MGQVWISGEISNFTQPASGHWYFTLKDDTAQVRCAMFRNSNRRVTFRPQHGQQVLVRANITLYEPRGDYQIIVESMQPGR' A
#
# COMPACT_ATOMS: atom_id res chain seq x y z
N MET A 1 3.18 -17.29 -7.00
CA MET A 1 2.18 -16.20 -7.04
C MET A 1 2.88 -14.93 -7.45
N GLY A 2 2.28 -14.16 -8.37
CA GLY A 2 2.95 -13.08 -9.09
C GLY A 2 3.05 -11.78 -8.30
N GLN A 3 4.17 -11.09 -8.48
CA GLN A 3 4.37 -9.73 -8.03
C GLN A 3 3.75 -8.76 -9.04
N VAL A 4 3.08 -7.72 -8.55
CA VAL A 4 2.42 -6.71 -9.38
C VAL A 4 2.94 -5.31 -9.06
N TRP A 5 2.91 -4.44 -10.05
CA TRP A 5 3.15 -3.01 -9.91
C TRP A 5 1.82 -2.26 -10.03
N ILE A 6 1.56 -1.35 -9.10
CA ILE A 6 0.30 -0.61 -9.03
C ILE A 6 0.63 0.87 -8.83
N SER A 7 0.03 1.71 -9.67
CA SER A 7 0.06 3.16 -9.53
C SER A 7 -1.29 3.63 -8.97
N GLY A 8 -1.29 4.58 -8.05
CA GLY A 8 -2.53 5.12 -7.49
C GLY A 8 -2.31 6.12 -6.37
N GLU A 9 -3.42 6.75 -5.98
CA GLU A 9 -3.40 7.85 -5.00
C GLU A 9 -3.54 7.27 -3.60
N ILE A 10 -2.68 7.69 -2.69
CA ILE A 10 -2.78 7.29 -1.29
C ILE A 10 -3.96 8.00 -0.64
N SER A 11 -4.80 7.20 0.01
CA SER A 11 -5.84 7.66 0.94
C SER A 11 -5.80 6.84 2.23
N ASN A 12 -6.44 7.36 3.28
CA ASN A 12 -6.60 6.67 4.58
C ASN A 12 -5.29 6.12 5.18
N PHE A 13 -4.18 6.85 5.03
CA PHE A 13 -2.89 6.43 5.55
C PHE A 13 -2.88 6.42 7.09
N THR A 14 -2.49 5.30 7.69
CA THR A 14 -2.35 5.13 9.13
C THR A 14 -1.08 4.36 9.47
N GLN A 15 -0.47 4.72 10.60
CA GLN A 15 0.70 4.04 11.18
C GLN A 15 0.44 3.77 12.68
N PRO A 16 -0.07 2.58 13.03
CA PRO A 16 -0.23 2.17 14.43
C PRO A 16 1.12 1.98 15.13
N ALA A 17 1.09 1.71 16.44
CA ALA A 17 2.28 1.48 17.27
C ALA A 17 3.17 0.31 16.80
N SER A 18 2.63 -0.66 16.06
CA SER A 18 3.40 -1.73 15.41
C SER A 18 4.39 -1.22 14.35
N GLY A 19 4.19 0.01 13.87
CA GLY A 19 5.00 0.65 12.84
C GLY A 19 4.70 0.18 11.42
N HIS A 20 3.72 -0.71 11.22
CA HIS A 20 3.19 -1.05 9.89
C HIS A 20 2.42 0.13 9.31
N TRP A 21 2.45 0.25 7.98
CA TRP A 21 1.61 1.22 7.29
C TRP A 21 0.39 0.52 6.71
N TYR A 22 -0.77 1.12 6.91
CA TYR A 22 -2.01 0.73 6.26
C TYR A 22 -2.53 1.94 5.49
N PHE A 23 -2.93 1.72 4.25
CA PHE A 23 -3.46 2.77 3.39
C PHE A 23 -4.31 2.16 2.29
N THR A 24 -5.00 3.01 1.54
CA THR A 24 -5.73 2.62 0.35
C THR A 24 -5.09 3.28 -0.86
N LEU A 25 -4.86 2.50 -1.93
CA LEU A 25 -4.57 3.05 -3.25
C LEU A 25 -5.87 3.13 -4.02
N LYS A 26 -6.15 4.28 -4.62
CA LYS A 26 -7.36 4.52 -5.41
C LYS A 26 -7.04 5.16 -6.74
N ASP A 27 -7.95 4.93 -7.68
CA ASP A 27 -8.12 5.71 -8.91
C ASP A 27 -9.59 6.17 -9.02
N ASP A 28 -10.01 6.68 -10.17
CA ASP A 28 -11.37 7.19 -10.38
C ASP A 28 -12.46 6.10 -10.30
N THR A 29 -12.09 4.83 -10.45
CA THR A 29 -13.03 3.71 -10.63
C THR A 29 -12.87 2.59 -9.60
N ALA A 30 -11.72 2.53 -8.92
CA ALA A 30 -11.36 1.41 -8.06
C ALA A 30 -10.53 1.86 -6.86
N GLN A 31 -10.55 1.03 -5.82
CA GLN A 31 -9.69 1.18 -4.66
C GLN A 31 -9.25 -0.19 -4.12
N VAL A 32 -8.05 -0.25 -3.56
CA VAL A 32 -7.49 -1.46 -2.96
C VAL A 32 -6.82 -1.14 -1.63
N ARG A 33 -7.09 -1.97 -0.61
CA ARG A 33 -6.43 -1.85 0.69
C ARG A 33 -5.02 -2.41 0.63
N CYS A 34 -4.10 -1.68 1.23
CA CYS A 34 -2.68 -1.95 1.22
C CYS A 34 -2.15 -2.06 2.64
N ALA A 35 -1.30 -3.04 2.88
CA ALA A 35 -0.49 -3.14 4.08
C ALA A 35 1.00 -3.16 3.69
N MET A 36 1.82 -2.41 4.42
CA MET A 36 3.27 -2.41 4.26
C MET A 36 3.91 -2.67 5.61
N PHE A 37 4.64 -3.79 5.71
CA PHE A 37 5.31 -4.14 6.94
C PHE A 37 6.43 -3.17 7.29
N ARG A 38 6.75 -3.09 8.59
CA ARG A 38 7.73 -2.13 9.14
C ARG A 38 9.11 -2.34 8.52
N ASN A 39 9.49 -3.59 8.26
CA ASN A 39 10.77 -3.89 7.63
C ASN A 39 10.82 -3.41 6.16
N SER A 40 9.68 -3.36 5.49
CA SER A 40 9.59 -2.86 4.11
C SER A 40 9.56 -1.34 4.06
N ASN A 41 8.76 -0.70 4.92
CA ASN A 41 8.62 0.76 4.89
C ASN A 41 9.89 1.52 5.31
N ARG A 42 10.80 0.89 6.07
CA ARG A 42 12.13 1.44 6.38
C ARG A 42 12.99 1.77 5.16
N ARG A 43 12.71 1.17 4.00
CA ARG A 43 13.40 1.45 2.73
C ARG A 43 12.78 2.63 1.95
N VAL A 44 11.61 3.10 2.39
CA VAL A 44 10.93 4.23 1.76
C VAL A 44 11.53 5.52 2.33
N THR A 45 12.12 6.32 1.45
CA THR A 45 12.88 7.53 1.82
C THR A 45 12.00 8.76 2.02
N PHE A 46 10.69 8.61 1.90
CA PHE A 46 9.71 9.67 2.08
C PHE A 46 8.58 9.20 3.00
N ARG A 47 7.86 10.17 3.57
CA ARG A 47 6.67 9.88 4.38
C ARG A 47 5.44 9.97 3.48
N PRO A 48 4.69 8.89 3.27
CA PRO A 48 3.50 8.94 2.41
C PRO A 48 2.43 9.87 2.98
N GLN A 49 1.75 10.60 2.10
CA GLN A 49 0.70 11.54 2.47
C GLN A 49 -0.60 11.24 1.72
N HIS A 50 -1.72 11.64 2.32
CA HIS A 50 -3.02 11.60 1.63
C HIS A 50 -2.97 12.47 0.36
N GLY A 51 -3.51 11.98 -0.75
CA GLY A 51 -3.48 12.67 -2.04
C GLY A 51 -2.19 12.46 -2.84
N GLN A 52 -1.21 11.72 -2.31
CA GLN A 52 0.06 11.52 -3.00
C GLN A 52 -0.04 10.36 -4.00
N GLN A 53 0.37 10.62 -5.24
CA GLN A 53 0.61 9.56 -6.21
C GLN A 53 1.83 8.74 -5.85
N VAL A 54 1.68 7.42 -5.92
CA VAL A 54 2.78 6.47 -5.70
C VAL A 54 2.73 5.33 -6.71
N LEU A 55 3.91 4.78 -6.95
CA LEU A 55 4.08 3.49 -7.61
C LEU A 55 4.53 2.47 -6.56
N VAL A 56 3.75 1.41 -6.37
CA VAL A 56 4.06 0.34 -5.43
C VAL A 56 4.33 -0.97 -6.13
N ARG A 57 5.19 -1.79 -5.53
CA ARG A 57 5.38 -3.18 -5.89
C ARG A 57 4.82 -4.05 -4.77
N ALA A 58 3.93 -4.97 -5.11
CA ALA A 58 3.15 -5.70 -4.12
C ALA A 58 2.89 -7.15 -4.51
N ASN A 59 2.55 -7.96 -3.53
CA ASN A 59 1.96 -9.28 -3.72
C ASN A 59 0.47 -9.23 -3.41
N ILE A 60 -0.34 -9.87 -4.26
CA ILE A 60 -1.78 -10.00 -4.03
C ILE A 60 -1.99 -11.06 -2.93
N THR A 61 -2.79 -10.73 -1.91
CA THR A 61 -3.08 -11.65 -0.81
C THR A 61 -4.55 -11.57 -0.42
N LEU A 62 -5.18 -12.71 -0.17
CA LEU A 62 -6.54 -12.74 0.36
C LEU A 62 -6.47 -12.80 1.89
N TYR A 63 -7.16 -11.89 2.59
CA TYR A 63 -7.39 -12.07 4.01
C TYR A 63 -8.67 -12.87 4.24
N GLU A 64 -8.50 -14.18 4.27
CA GLU A 64 -9.58 -15.18 4.32
C GLU A 64 -10.61 -14.97 5.45
N PRO A 65 -10.25 -14.53 6.68
CA PRO A 65 -11.22 -14.42 7.77
C PRO A 65 -12.34 -13.39 7.56
N ARG A 66 -12.16 -12.40 6.68
CA ARG A 66 -13.16 -11.35 6.39
C ARG A 66 -13.56 -11.24 4.93
N GLY A 67 -12.92 -12.00 4.03
CA GLY A 67 -13.14 -11.88 2.58
C GLY A 67 -12.65 -10.55 1.99
N ASP A 68 -11.89 -9.77 2.75
CA ASP A 68 -11.31 -8.51 2.27
C ASP A 68 -10.02 -8.80 1.47
N TYR A 69 -9.98 -8.29 0.24
CA TYR A 69 -8.77 -8.29 -0.57
C TYR A 69 -7.80 -7.21 -0.06
N GLN A 70 -6.55 -7.61 0.19
CA GLN A 70 -5.47 -6.69 0.50
C GLN A 70 -4.24 -7.00 -0.34
N ILE A 71 -3.39 -6.00 -0.54
CA ILE A 71 -2.08 -6.22 -1.15
C ILE A 71 -0.99 -5.93 -0.14
N ILE A 72 0.03 -6.78 -0.12
CA ILE A 72 1.21 -6.59 0.71
C ILE A 72 2.25 -5.83 -0.10
N VAL A 73 2.50 -4.59 0.26
CA VAL A 73 3.45 -3.70 -0.41
C VAL A 73 4.86 -3.98 0.10
N GLU A 74 5.79 -4.20 -0.83
CA GLU A 74 7.19 -4.50 -0.54
C GLU A 74 8.13 -3.31 -0.83
N SER A 75 7.76 -2.46 -1.78
CA SER A 75 8.45 -1.23 -2.12
C SER A 75 7.47 -0.16 -2.58
N MET A 76 7.83 1.09 -2.36
CA MET A 76 7.04 2.26 -2.73
C MET A 76 7.98 3.35 -3.25
N GLN A 77 7.57 4.00 -4.33
CA GLN A 77 8.25 5.15 -4.92
C GLN A 77 7.23 6.28 -5.12
N PRO A 78 7.65 7.56 -5.04
CA PRO A 78 6.80 8.67 -5.44
C PRO A 78 6.37 8.48 -6.89
N GLY A 79 5.07 8.63 -7.16
CA GLY A 79 4.53 8.71 -8.50
C GLY A 79 4.77 10.10 -9.08
N ARG A 80 4.65 10.21 -10.40
CA ARG A 80 4.58 11.51 -11.08
C ARG A 80 3.15 12.04 -11.05
#